data_AF-A0A164Y6F1-F1
#
_entry.id   AF-A0A164Y6F1-F1
#
_cell.length_a   1.000
_cell.length_b   1.000
_cell.length_c   1.000
_cell.angle_alpha   90.00
_cell.angle_beta   90.00
_cell.angle_gamma   90.00
#
_symmetry.space_group_name_H-M   'P 1'
#
loop_
_entity.id
_entity.type
_entity.pdbx_description
1 polymer ?
#
loop_
_entity_poly.entity_id
_entity_poly.type
_entity_poly.pdbx_seq_one_letter_code
_entity_poly.pdbx_strand_id
1 'polypeptide(L)'
;MPRAPSHTRLQHRVTNAKDCPPWPPLPVHLAEIVLNPIRGTLANNDLHEFLGDRVMRVFVVKISEQYAKSVSHLTRVTQTLCTNDTFGRLAYSLGLHTHAKLTPSQQESIKAWNPSSWESPPKVLADLFEALIGGIYSTYGMRGIREWLEAFFDSLDSDTWKDLSLPVHVVPVQEPRPKSRKETWITSVEQDLLVNWIRANSSSIWVQATHFLDELRPGFSVHSTTYPLKAEVGDAHLRLFICNEIIRRYPWYLQAASGASHLATVRSSS
;
A
#
# COMPACT_ATOMS: atom_id res chain seq x y z
N MET A 1 29.45 20.32 10.86
CA MET A 1 28.33 19.60 11.50
C MET A 1 28.06 18.33 10.70
N PRO A 2 27.95 17.15 11.33
CA PRO A 2 27.61 15.91 10.62
C PRO A 2 26.20 16.02 10.00
N ARG A 3 26.03 15.57 8.75
CA ARG A 3 24.71 15.49 8.12
C ARG A 3 23.88 14.44 8.84
N ALA A 4 22.63 14.79 9.20
CA ALA A 4 21.66 13.80 9.67
C ALA A 4 21.49 12.68 8.62
N PRO A 5 21.27 11.42 9.02
CA PRO A 5 21.00 10.32 8.10
C PRO A 5 19.88 10.68 7.11
N SER A 6 19.96 10.20 5.86
CA SER A 6 18.96 10.47 4.81
C SER A 6 17.54 10.10 5.22
N HIS A 7 17.40 9.02 6.00
CA HIS A 7 16.14 8.55 6.58
C HIS A 7 15.46 9.63 7.46
N THR A 8 16.24 10.41 8.19
CA THR A 8 15.74 11.42 9.13
C THR A 8 15.08 12.60 8.41
N ARG A 9 15.51 12.92 7.19
CA ARG A 9 14.92 14.03 6.42
C ARG A 9 13.57 13.67 5.83
N LEU A 10 13.45 12.47 5.25
CA LEU A 10 12.15 11.99 4.78
C LEU A 10 11.17 11.90 5.94
N GLN A 11 11.59 11.28 7.05
CA GLN A 11 10.75 11.18 8.25
C GLN A 11 10.28 12.55 8.73
N HIS A 12 11.19 13.52 8.88
CA HIS A 12 10.85 14.87 9.32
C HIS A 12 9.88 15.59 8.37
N ARG A 13 10.03 15.39 7.05
CA ARG A 13 9.11 15.97 6.07
C ARG A 13 7.74 15.29 6.07
N VAL A 14 7.73 13.96 6.11
CA VAL A 14 6.50 13.16 6.20
C VAL A 14 5.71 13.51 7.47
N THR A 15 6.38 13.80 8.58
CA THR A 15 5.72 14.17 9.84
C THR A 15 5.22 15.61 9.90
N ASN A 16 5.60 16.48 8.95
CA ASN A 16 5.07 17.84 8.88
C ASN A 16 3.70 17.81 8.20
N ALA A 17 2.68 17.44 8.99
CA ALA A 17 1.28 17.31 8.58
C ALA A 17 0.70 18.51 7.81
N LYS A 18 1.29 19.71 7.96
CA LYS A 18 0.83 20.92 7.27
C LYS A 18 0.88 20.82 5.75
N ASP A 19 1.73 19.94 5.23
CA ASP A 19 1.95 19.81 3.79
C ASP A 19 1.09 18.68 3.18
N CYS A 20 0.39 17.88 4.00
CA CYS A 20 -0.47 16.82 3.51
C CYS A 20 -1.91 17.34 3.32
N PRO A 21 -2.46 17.32 2.10
CA PRO A 21 -3.85 17.74 1.89
C PRO A 21 -4.82 16.83 2.65
N PRO A 22 -5.97 17.35 3.10
CA PRO A 22 -7.00 16.52 3.73
C PRO A 22 -7.40 15.37 2.79
N TRP A 23 -7.66 14.20 3.35
CA TRP A 23 -8.02 13.04 2.55
C TRP A 23 -9.39 13.24 1.87
N PRO A 24 -9.56 12.80 0.61
CA PRO A 24 -10.81 12.94 -0.13
C PRO A 24 -11.99 12.32 0.62
N PRO A 25 -13.17 12.95 0.64
CA PRO A 25 -14.32 12.41 1.39
C PRO A 25 -14.69 11.02 0.88
N LEU A 26 -15.01 10.10 1.79
CA LEU A 26 -15.48 8.76 1.44
C LEU A 26 -16.98 8.63 1.77
N PRO A 27 -17.72 7.76 1.06
CA PRO A 27 -19.05 7.36 1.50
C PRO A 27 -19.03 6.89 2.96
N VAL A 28 -20.03 7.26 3.75
CA VAL A 28 -20.04 7.02 5.22
C VAL A 28 -19.75 5.56 5.58
N HIS A 29 -20.43 4.62 4.93
CA HIS A 29 -20.24 3.18 5.17
C HIS A 29 -18.80 2.72 4.86
N LEU A 30 -18.16 3.30 3.84
CA LEU A 30 -16.80 2.98 3.46
C LEU A 30 -15.79 3.59 4.44
N ALA A 31 -16.03 4.83 4.89
CA ALA A 31 -15.23 5.46 5.93
C ALA A 31 -15.25 4.63 7.23
N GLU A 32 -16.41 4.11 7.62
CA GLU A 32 -16.55 3.23 8.78
C GLU A 32 -15.75 1.92 8.64
N ILE A 33 -15.68 1.34 7.44
CA ILE A 33 -14.87 0.15 7.15
C ILE A 33 -13.40 0.49 7.24
N VAL A 34 -12.94 1.50 6.49
CA VAL A 34 -11.54 1.91 6.39
C VAL A 34 -10.93 2.24 7.75
N LEU A 35 -11.72 2.88 8.61
CA LEU A 35 -11.32 3.32 9.95
C LEU A 35 -11.50 2.23 11.02
N ASN A 36 -11.77 0.98 10.64
CA ASN A 36 -11.94 -0.14 11.57
C ASN A 36 -10.81 -1.19 11.44
N PRO A 37 -9.65 -0.99 12.07
CA PRO A 37 -8.54 -1.93 12.05
C PRO A 37 -8.71 -3.13 13.00
N ILE A 38 -9.88 -3.31 13.63
CA ILE A 38 -10.10 -4.38 14.60
C ILE A 38 -10.42 -5.68 13.86
N ARG A 39 -9.40 -6.53 13.73
CA ARG A 39 -9.51 -7.85 13.08
C ARG A 39 -10.64 -8.69 13.71
N GLY A 40 -11.37 -9.41 12.85
CA GLY A 40 -12.48 -10.27 13.25
C GLY A 40 -13.79 -9.54 13.55
N THR A 41 -13.81 -8.21 13.57
CA THR A 41 -15.08 -7.45 13.63
C THR A 41 -15.78 -7.42 12.27
N LEU A 42 -17.09 -7.22 12.30
CA LEU A 42 -17.87 -6.83 11.12
C LEU A 42 -17.24 -5.56 10.53
N ALA A 43 -17.12 -5.51 9.20
CA ALA A 43 -16.61 -4.33 8.50
C ALA A 43 -15.20 -3.91 8.97
N ASN A 44 -14.29 -4.85 9.23
CA ASN A 44 -12.88 -4.52 9.44
C ASN A 44 -12.20 -4.12 8.12
N ASN A 45 -11.08 -3.43 8.24
CA ASN A 45 -10.40 -2.81 7.11
C ASN A 45 -9.40 -3.72 6.37
N ASP A 46 -9.21 -4.98 6.78
CA ASP A 46 -8.16 -5.87 6.23
C ASP A 46 -8.21 -5.97 4.69
N LEU A 47 -9.41 -5.99 4.11
CA LEU A 47 -9.57 -6.01 2.64
C LEU A 47 -9.08 -4.71 1.99
N HIS A 48 -9.42 -3.57 2.59
CA HIS A 48 -9.01 -2.27 2.07
C HIS A 48 -7.52 -2.01 2.33
N GLU A 49 -6.97 -2.48 3.45
CA GLU A 49 -5.52 -2.53 3.73
C GLU A 49 -4.82 -3.27 2.58
N PHE A 50 -5.27 -4.49 2.28
CA PHE A 50 -4.68 -5.31 1.23
C PHE A 50 -4.72 -4.66 -0.16
N LEU A 51 -5.88 -4.11 -0.55
CA LEU A 51 -6.02 -3.38 -1.81
C LEU A 51 -5.13 -2.13 -1.83
N GLY A 52 -5.13 -1.38 -0.73
CA GLY A 52 -4.40 -0.14 -0.57
C GLY A 52 -2.90 -0.29 -0.69
N ASP A 53 -2.30 -1.33 -0.11
CA ASP A 53 -0.88 -1.64 -0.29
C ASP A 53 -0.52 -1.82 -1.77
N ARG A 54 -1.34 -2.55 -2.54
CA ARG A 54 -1.10 -2.75 -3.97
C ARG A 54 -1.24 -1.46 -4.77
N VAL A 55 -2.26 -0.67 -4.46
CA VAL A 55 -2.49 0.65 -5.09
C VAL A 55 -1.32 1.59 -4.79
N MET A 56 -0.87 1.67 -3.53
CA MET A 56 0.27 2.49 -3.14
C MET A 56 1.53 2.07 -3.89
N ARG A 57 1.79 0.77 -4.01
CA ARG A 57 2.96 0.30 -4.75
C ARG A 57 2.93 0.71 -6.23
N VAL A 58 1.77 0.60 -6.89
CA VAL A 58 1.60 1.09 -8.27
C VAL A 58 1.84 2.59 -8.35
N PHE A 59 1.23 3.36 -7.45
CA PHE A 59 1.36 4.81 -7.41
C PHE A 59 2.82 5.24 -7.19
N VAL A 60 3.48 4.71 -6.15
CA VAL A 60 4.86 5.03 -5.78
C VAL A 60 5.83 4.68 -6.89
N VAL A 61 5.72 3.49 -7.50
CA VAL A 61 6.56 3.12 -8.64
C VAL A 61 6.39 4.13 -9.77
N LYS A 62 5.14 4.53 -10.07
CA LYS A 62 4.83 5.44 -11.17
C LYS A 62 5.39 6.85 -10.97
N ILE A 63 5.30 7.41 -9.77
CA ILE A 63 5.89 8.71 -9.47
C ILE A 63 7.42 8.62 -9.41
N SER A 64 7.95 7.55 -8.83
CA SER A 64 9.40 7.34 -8.72
C SER A 64 10.07 7.15 -10.08
N GLU A 65 9.37 6.62 -11.10
CA GLU A 65 9.88 6.56 -12.48
C GLU A 65 10.38 7.92 -12.99
N GLN A 66 9.75 9.02 -12.57
CA GLN A 66 10.08 10.37 -13.04
C GLN A 66 11.41 10.88 -12.47
N TYR A 67 11.81 10.36 -11.32
CA TYR A 67 13.02 10.78 -10.58
C TYR A 67 14.12 9.71 -10.59
N ALA A 68 13.80 8.48 -10.98
CA ALA A 68 14.72 7.36 -11.02
C ALA A 68 15.81 7.56 -12.08
N LYS A 69 17.05 7.27 -11.68
CA LYS A 69 18.25 7.33 -12.55
C LYS A 69 18.68 5.95 -13.06
N SER A 70 18.22 4.91 -12.38
CA SER A 70 18.49 3.50 -12.64
C SER A 70 17.39 2.66 -12.02
N VAL A 71 17.33 1.37 -12.38
CA VAL A 71 16.41 0.39 -11.78
C VAL A 71 16.68 0.24 -10.29
N SER A 72 17.96 0.11 -9.92
CA SER A 72 18.36 0.01 -8.52
C SER A 72 17.96 1.24 -7.70
N HIS A 73 17.97 2.42 -8.32
CA HIS A 73 17.46 3.64 -7.72
C HIS A 73 15.93 3.58 -7.56
N LEU A 74 15.18 3.22 -8.62
CA LEU A 74 13.73 3.04 -8.54
C LEU A 74 13.33 2.08 -7.42
N THR A 75 13.89 0.88 -7.39
CA THR A 75 13.56 -0.15 -6.40
C THR A 75 13.82 0.35 -4.96
N ARG A 76 14.92 1.08 -4.71
CA ARG A 76 15.23 1.63 -3.37
C ARG A 76 14.26 2.72 -2.94
N VAL A 77 13.93 3.63 -3.85
CA VAL A 77 12.97 4.71 -3.58
C VAL A 77 11.60 4.09 -3.30
N THR A 78 11.15 3.17 -4.14
CA THR A 78 9.89 2.43 -3.95
C THR A 78 9.86 1.73 -2.60
N GLN A 79 10.93 1.00 -2.24
CA GLN A 79 11.02 0.30 -0.95
C GLN A 79 10.96 1.25 0.23
N THR A 80 11.60 2.42 0.13
CA THR A 80 11.66 3.41 1.22
C THR A 80 10.32 4.12 1.40
N LEU A 81 9.65 4.45 0.30
CA LEU A 81 8.34 5.10 0.31
C LEU A 81 7.21 4.14 0.72
N CYS A 82 7.33 2.85 0.41
CA CYS A 82 6.33 1.82 0.78
C CYS A 82 6.70 1.06 2.07
N THR A 83 7.21 1.75 3.09
CA THR A 83 7.46 1.14 4.41
C THR A 83 6.32 1.43 5.38
N ASN A 84 6.11 0.52 6.34
CA ASN A 84 5.21 0.77 7.47
C ASN A 84 5.60 2.02 8.28
N ASP A 85 6.90 2.37 8.30
CA ASP A 85 7.34 3.60 8.96
C ASP A 85 6.80 4.84 8.24
N THR A 86 6.99 4.93 6.92
CA THR A 86 6.46 6.01 6.09
C THR A 86 4.94 6.08 6.20
N PHE A 87 4.23 4.96 6.00
CA PHE A 87 2.77 4.92 6.05
C PHE A 87 2.21 5.24 7.43
N GLY A 88 2.82 4.74 8.50
CA GLY A 88 2.36 5.02 9.86
C GLY A 88 2.53 6.49 10.24
N ARG A 89 3.63 7.14 9.81
CA ARG A 89 3.85 8.58 10.00
C ARG A 89 2.87 9.43 9.18
N LEU A 90 2.55 9.00 7.95
CA LEU A 90 1.51 9.65 7.13
C LEU A 90 0.13 9.54 7.78
N ALA A 91 -0.28 8.35 8.23
CA ALA A 91 -1.54 8.15 8.95
C ALA A 91 -1.65 9.01 10.21
N TYR A 92 -0.57 9.11 10.98
CA TYR A 92 -0.54 9.96 12.16
C TYR A 92 -0.73 11.44 11.80
N SER A 93 0.01 11.90 10.79
CA SER A 93 -0.03 13.29 10.29
C SER A 93 -1.40 13.68 9.73
N LEU A 94 -2.07 12.73 9.07
CA LEU A 94 -3.45 12.87 8.58
C LEU A 94 -4.51 12.76 9.70
N GLY A 95 -4.12 12.49 10.93
CA GLY A 95 -5.04 12.34 12.06
C GLY A 95 -5.91 11.09 11.99
N LEU A 96 -5.57 10.05 11.22
CA LEU A 96 -6.45 8.88 11.04
C LEU A 96 -6.76 8.17 12.36
N HIS A 97 -5.80 8.17 13.28
CA HIS A 97 -5.94 7.58 14.60
C HIS A 97 -7.00 8.25 15.50
N THR A 98 -7.37 9.50 15.24
CA THR A 98 -8.40 10.22 16.02
C THR A 98 -9.82 9.81 15.61
N HIS A 99 -9.97 9.24 14.41
CA HIS A 99 -11.24 8.81 13.84
C HIS A 99 -11.39 7.28 13.83
N ALA A 100 -10.30 6.53 14.02
CA ALA A 100 -10.28 5.09 13.94
C ALA A 100 -10.89 4.39 15.18
N LYS A 101 -11.57 3.26 14.95
CA LYS A 101 -12.02 2.33 15.98
C LYS A 101 -10.82 1.52 16.49
N LEU A 102 -10.12 2.03 17.49
CA LEU A 102 -8.92 1.40 18.04
C LEU A 102 -9.22 0.63 19.33
N THR A 103 -8.58 -0.52 19.50
CA THR A 103 -8.55 -1.23 20.79
C THR A 103 -7.77 -0.43 21.84
N PRO A 104 -8.01 -0.64 23.15
CA PRO A 104 -7.27 0.07 24.20
C PRO A 104 -5.74 -0.09 24.08
N SER A 105 -5.26 -1.28 23.71
CA SER A 105 -3.82 -1.52 23.51
C SER A 105 -3.24 -0.74 22.34
N GLN A 106 -3.98 -0.62 21.23
CA GLN A 106 -3.54 0.18 20.08
C GLN A 106 -3.52 1.68 20.43
N GLN A 107 -4.52 2.17 21.15
CA GLN A 107 -4.56 3.57 21.61
C GLN A 107 -3.36 3.89 22.50
N GLU A 108 -3.06 3.01 23.47
CA GLU A 108 -1.92 3.20 24.37
C GLU A 108 -0.60 3.19 23.61
N SER A 109 -0.43 2.26 22.66
CA SER A 109 0.76 2.19 21.82
C SER A 109 0.96 3.46 20.98
N ILE A 110 -0.11 4.08 20.48
CA ILE A 110 -0.05 5.34 19.72
C ILE A 110 0.27 6.51 20.65
N LYS A 111 -0.32 6.58 21.84
CA LYS A 111 -0.04 7.64 22.82
C LYS A 111 1.39 7.62 23.33
N ALA A 112 1.96 6.43 23.52
CA ALA A 112 3.33 6.25 23.98
C ALA A 112 4.37 6.52 22.88
N TRP A 113 3.97 6.44 21.60
CA TRP A 113 4.88 6.66 20.48
C TRP A 113 5.09 8.14 20.21
N ASN A 114 6.37 8.53 20.05
CA ASN A 114 6.74 9.89 19.68
C ASN A 114 6.92 9.99 18.15
N PRO A 115 6.11 10.77 17.42
CA PRO A 115 6.20 10.90 15.97
C PRO A 115 7.52 11.52 15.48
N SER A 116 8.27 12.19 16.34
CA SER A 116 9.61 12.72 16.02
C SER A 116 10.75 11.78 16.40
N SER A 117 10.46 10.62 17.01
CA SER A 117 11.48 9.63 17.35
C SER A 117 11.88 8.78 16.13
N TRP A 118 12.96 8.02 16.30
CA TRP A 118 13.50 7.11 15.29
C TRP A 118 12.82 5.74 15.35
N GLU A 119 11.95 5.54 16.34
CA GLU A 119 11.20 4.30 16.51
C GLU A 119 10.10 4.22 15.46
N SER A 120 9.89 3.01 14.95
CA SER A 120 8.81 2.75 14.01
C SER A 120 7.45 3.06 14.66
N PRO A 121 6.51 3.65 13.91
CA PRO A 121 5.14 3.84 14.37
C PRO A 121 4.48 2.50 14.71
N PRO A 122 3.48 2.51 15.60
CA PRO A 122 2.60 1.36 15.79
C PRO A 122 2.04 0.89 14.45
N LYS A 123 2.16 -0.42 14.16
CA LYS A 123 1.76 -1.00 12.86
C LYS A 123 0.35 -0.63 12.42
N VAL A 124 -0.59 -0.52 13.36
CA VAL A 124 -1.98 -0.12 13.09
C VAL A 124 -2.10 1.20 12.33
N LEU A 125 -1.16 2.13 12.47
CA LEU A 125 -1.16 3.37 11.70
C LEU A 125 -0.88 3.13 10.22
N ALA A 126 0.07 2.25 9.90
CA ALA A 126 0.34 1.87 8.51
C ALA A 126 -0.87 1.18 7.89
N ASP A 127 -1.45 0.22 8.61
CA ASP A 127 -2.63 -0.53 8.17
C ASP A 127 -3.83 0.43 7.91
N LEU A 128 -4.01 1.47 8.74
CA LEU A 128 -5.01 2.52 8.53
C LEU A 128 -4.75 3.36 7.28
N PHE A 129 -3.48 3.73 7.01
CA PHE A 129 -3.13 4.48 5.81
C PHE A 129 -3.40 3.66 4.55
N GLU A 130 -2.97 2.40 4.53
CA GLU A 130 -3.23 1.48 3.43
C GLU A 130 -4.73 1.31 3.22
N ALA A 131 -5.50 1.07 4.28
CA ALA A 131 -6.95 0.98 4.18
C ALA A 131 -7.60 2.24 3.59
N LEU A 132 -7.14 3.43 3.97
CA LEU A 132 -7.62 4.69 3.41
C LEU A 132 -7.34 4.77 1.91
N ILE A 133 -6.15 4.37 1.47
CA ILE A 133 -5.81 4.29 0.05
C ILE A 133 -6.73 3.32 -0.69
N GLY A 134 -6.99 2.15 -0.11
CA GLY A 134 -7.94 1.19 -0.67
C GLY A 134 -9.35 1.80 -0.83
N GLY A 135 -9.83 2.54 0.17
CA GLY A 135 -11.12 3.22 0.13
C GLY A 135 -11.21 4.32 -0.93
N ILE A 136 -10.18 5.17 -1.01
CA ILE A 136 -10.10 6.24 -2.04
C ILE A 136 -10.04 5.62 -3.43
N TYR A 137 -9.22 4.59 -3.63
CA TYR A 137 -9.16 3.88 -4.91
C TYR A 137 -10.52 3.26 -5.29
N SER A 138 -11.21 2.66 -4.33
CA SER A 138 -12.52 2.04 -4.58
C SER A 138 -13.59 3.07 -4.97
N THR A 139 -13.44 4.33 -4.52
CA THR A 139 -14.39 5.41 -4.81
C THR A 139 -14.02 6.20 -6.07
N TYR A 140 -12.73 6.50 -6.24
CA TYR A 140 -12.23 7.48 -7.22
C TYR A 140 -11.20 6.92 -8.21
N GLY A 141 -10.85 5.64 -8.08
CA GLY A 141 -9.82 4.98 -8.88
C GLY A 141 -8.41 5.56 -8.66
N MET A 142 -7.48 5.23 -9.57
CA MET A 142 -6.13 5.78 -9.55
C MET A 142 -6.10 7.31 -9.69
N ARG A 143 -7.11 7.91 -10.34
CA ARG A 143 -7.18 9.35 -10.53
C ARG A 143 -7.27 10.08 -9.19
N GLY A 144 -8.17 9.66 -8.30
CA GLY A 144 -8.30 10.29 -6.98
C GLY A 144 -7.04 10.13 -6.12
N ILE A 145 -6.36 8.98 -6.20
CA ILE A 145 -5.08 8.76 -5.52
C ILE A 145 -4.02 9.74 -6.04
N ARG A 146 -3.92 9.89 -7.36
CA ARG A 146 -2.99 10.83 -7.98
C ARG A 146 -3.30 12.27 -7.55
N GLU A 147 -4.52 12.74 -7.75
CA GLU A 147 -4.91 14.12 -7.41
C GLU A 147 -4.64 14.45 -5.94
N TRP A 148 -4.79 13.48 -5.04
CA TRP A 148 -4.54 13.67 -3.62
C TRP A 148 -3.06 13.61 -3.25
N LEU A 149 -2.35 12.55 -3.64
CA LEU A 149 -0.97 12.31 -3.19
C LEU A 149 0.09 12.99 -4.04
N GLU A 150 -0.16 13.25 -5.33
CA GLU A 150 0.82 13.90 -6.22
C GLU A 150 1.19 15.28 -5.66
N ALA A 151 0.24 16.04 -5.11
CA ALA A 151 0.52 17.31 -4.43
C ALA A 151 1.51 17.17 -3.25
N PHE A 152 1.39 16.10 -2.45
CA PHE A 152 2.32 15.82 -1.36
C PHE A 152 3.72 15.46 -1.89
N PHE A 153 3.81 14.58 -2.89
CA PHE A 153 5.09 14.15 -3.43
C PHE A 153 5.79 15.22 -4.27
N ASP A 154 5.04 16.07 -4.96
CA ASP A 154 5.55 17.22 -5.70
C ASP A 154 6.15 18.29 -4.77
N SER A 155 5.70 18.33 -3.51
CA SER A 155 6.28 19.19 -2.47
C SER A 155 7.67 18.73 -1.99
N LEU A 156 8.07 17.49 -2.32
CA LEU A 156 9.40 16.98 -2.00
C LEU A 156 10.43 17.60 -2.94
N ASP A 157 11.41 18.30 -2.37
CA ASP A 157 12.47 18.90 -3.15
C ASP A 157 13.41 17.85 -3.79
N SER A 158 14.17 18.30 -4.80
CA SER A 158 15.09 17.41 -5.53
C SER A 158 16.15 16.75 -4.64
N ASP A 159 16.47 17.34 -3.50
CA ASP A 159 17.45 16.80 -2.55
C ASP A 159 16.84 15.69 -1.72
N THR A 160 15.56 15.79 -1.35
CA THR A 160 14.80 14.72 -0.70
C THR A 160 14.73 13.48 -1.60
N TRP A 161 14.41 13.67 -2.89
CA TRP A 161 14.42 12.57 -3.87
C TRP A 161 15.80 11.93 -4.05
N LYS A 162 16.89 12.72 -3.99
CA LYS A 162 18.26 12.17 -3.98
C LYS A 162 18.56 11.42 -2.69
N ASP A 163 18.09 11.90 -1.54
CA ASP A 163 18.35 11.26 -0.25
C ASP A 163 17.64 9.90 -0.13
N LEU A 164 16.46 9.74 -0.74
CA LEU A 164 15.74 8.46 -0.88
C LEU A 164 16.54 7.39 -1.64
N SER A 165 17.51 7.81 -2.45
CA SER A 165 18.35 6.91 -3.26
C SER A 165 19.55 6.33 -2.49
N LEU A 166 19.91 6.99 -1.39
CA LEU A 166 21.06 6.60 -0.59
C LEU A 166 20.79 5.23 0.04
N PRO A 167 21.82 4.36 0.15
CA PRO A 167 21.66 3.12 0.89
C PRO A 167 21.15 3.48 2.29
N VAL A 168 19.94 3.03 2.61
CA VAL A 168 19.52 3.00 4.01
C VAL A 168 20.60 2.17 4.69
N HIS A 169 21.25 2.72 5.74
CA HIS A 169 22.06 1.89 6.61
C HIS A 169 21.11 0.81 7.10
N VAL A 170 21.22 -0.37 6.48
CA VAL A 170 20.41 -1.52 6.83
C VAL A 170 20.84 -1.81 8.25
N VAL A 171 20.07 -1.33 9.22
CA VAL A 171 20.10 -1.87 10.58
C VAL A 171 20.01 -3.36 10.33
N PRO A 172 21.00 -4.17 10.78
CA PRO A 172 21.03 -5.59 10.48
C PRO A 172 19.64 -6.12 10.68
N VAL A 173 19.01 -6.56 9.58
CA VAL A 173 17.63 -7.04 9.60
C VAL A 173 17.64 -8.07 10.71
N GLN A 174 16.96 -7.78 11.83
CA GLN A 174 16.70 -8.80 12.82
C GLN A 174 16.14 -9.96 12.01
N GLU A 175 16.82 -11.12 12.08
CA GLU A 175 16.47 -12.28 11.26
C GLU A 175 14.94 -12.35 11.17
N PRO A 176 14.38 -12.39 9.95
CA PRO A 176 12.94 -12.27 9.78
C PRO A 176 12.30 -13.21 10.76
N ARG A 177 11.56 -12.66 11.75
CA ARG A 177 10.87 -13.48 12.75
C ARG A 177 10.20 -14.60 11.96
N PRO A 178 10.46 -15.87 12.29
CA PRO A 178 9.85 -16.97 11.56
C PRO A 178 8.36 -16.68 11.49
N LYS A 179 7.87 -16.45 10.26
CA LYS A 179 6.47 -16.12 10.03
C LYS A 179 5.66 -17.19 10.74
N SER A 180 4.66 -16.76 11.51
CA SER A 180 3.82 -17.72 12.20
C SER A 180 3.25 -18.69 11.18
N ARG A 181 3.08 -19.97 11.55
CA ARG A 181 2.60 -21.03 10.63
C ARG A 181 1.32 -20.64 9.87
N LYS A 182 0.53 -19.73 10.44
CA LYS A 182 -0.70 -19.16 9.88
C LYS A 182 -0.41 -18.17 8.74
N GLU A 183 0.58 -17.29 8.87
CA GLU A 183 1.01 -16.34 7.82
C GLU A 183 1.63 -17.07 6.63
N THR A 184 2.43 -18.11 6.87
CA THR A 184 3.04 -18.93 5.81
C THR A 184 1.98 -19.68 5.01
N TRP A 185 0.96 -20.23 5.70
CA TRP A 185 -0.14 -20.95 5.05
C TRP A 185 -1.02 -20.05 4.19
N ILE A 186 -1.39 -18.85 4.68
CA ILE A 186 -2.16 -17.88 3.89
C ILE A 186 -1.38 -17.48 2.64
N THR A 187 -0.09 -17.14 2.77
CA THR A 187 0.72 -16.80 1.58
C THR A 187 0.90 -17.96 0.61
N SER A 188 0.98 -19.21 1.09
CA SER A 188 1.10 -20.39 0.23
C SER A 188 -0.21 -20.70 -0.50
N VAL A 189 -1.34 -20.64 0.20
CA VAL A 189 -2.66 -20.88 -0.41
C VAL A 189 -3.02 -19.76 -1.39
N GLU A 190 -2.71 -18.50 -1.05
CA GLU A 190 -2.84 -17.37 -1.97
C GLU A 190 -1.97 -17.55 -3.21
N GLN A 191 -0.71 -17.98 -3.04
CA GLN A 191 0.18 -18.26 -4.16
C GLN A 191 -0.30 -19.43 -5.02
N ASP A 192 -0.76 -20.52 -4.41
CA ASP A 192 -1.23 -21.70 -5.14
C ASP A 192 -2.55 -21.43 -5.86
N LEU A 193 -3.50 -20.75 -5.22
CA LEU A 193 -4.74 -20.32 -5.86
C LEU A 193 -4.47 -19.31 -6.95
N LEU A 194 -3.53 -18.38 -6.75
CA LEU A 194 -3.13 -17.43 -7.76
C LEU A 194 -2.48 -18.13 -8.96
N VAL A 195 -1.54 -19.05 -8.73
CA VAL A 195 -0.85 -19.80 -9.79
C VAL A 195 -1.85 -20.67 -10.55
N ASN A 196 -2.75 -21.36 -9.86
CA ASN A 196 -3.78 -22.19 -10.49
C ASN A 196 -4.80 -21.35 -11.25
N TRP A 197 -5.21 -20.19 -10.72
CA TRP A 197 -6.10 -19.26 -11.41
C TRP A 197 -5.42 -18.66 -12.65
N ILE A 198 -4.16 -18.22 -12.52
CA ILE A 198 -3.35 -17.74 -13.65
C ILE A 198 -3.25 -18.83 -14.71
N ARG A 199 -2.98 -20.09 -14.34
CA ARG A 199 -2.95 -21.20 -15.31
C ARG A 199 -4.29 -21.38 -16.01
N ALA A 200 -5.38 -21.45 -15.24
CA ALA A 200 -6.73 -21.69 -15.74
C ALA A 200 -7.29 -20.55 -16.61
N ASN A 201 -6.84 -19.32 -16.37
CA ASN A 201 -7.34 -18.13 -17.05
C ASN A 201 -6.26 -17.42 -17.87
N SER A 202 -5.10 -18.07 -18.09
CA SER A 202 -3.89 -17.43 -18.64
C SER A 202 -4.18 -16.69 -19.94
N SER A 203 -4.88 -17.29 -20.89
CA SER A 203 -5.24 -16.64 -22.16
C SER A 203 -6.09 -15.38 -21.97
N SER A 204 -7.13 -15.43 -21.12
CA SER A 204 -7.99 -14.28 -20.81
C SER A 204 -7.27 -13.21 -19.98
N ILE A 205 -6.40 -13.61 -19.05
CA ILE A 205 -5.60 -12.70 -18.24
C ILE A 205 -4.58 -12.00 -19.09
N TRP A 206 -3.89 -12.71 -19.99
CA TRP A 206 -2.95 -12.08 -20.91
C TRP A 206 -3.67 -11.07 -21.80
N VAL A 207 -4.82 -11.41 -22.37
CA VAL A 207 -5.62 -10.45 -23.17
C VAL A 207 -6.07 -9.24 -22.34
N GLN A 208 -6.60 -9.45 -21.13
CA GLN A 208 -7.06 -8.36 -20.26
C GLN A 208 -5.91 -7.52 -19.69
N ALA A 209 -4.78 -8.15 -19.33
CA ALA A 209 -3.58 -7.46 -18.89
C ALA A 209 -2.97 -6.68 -20.05
N THR A 210 -2.95 -7.23 -21.27
CA THR A 210 -2.52 -6.50 -22.47
C THR A 210 -3.44 -5.31 -22.75
N HIS A 211 -4.76 -5.50 -22.73
CA HIS A 211 -5.71 -4.38 -22.86
C HIS A 211 -5.57 -3.34 -21.76
N PHE A 212 -5.40 -3.75 -20.51
CA PHE A 212 -5.16 -2.85 -19.37
C PHE A 212 -3.83 -2.10 -19.51
N LEU A 213 -2.78 -2.76 -19.98
CA LEU A 213 -1.49 -2.14 -20.28
C LEU A 213 -1.58 -1.17 -21.47
N ASP A 214 -2.43 -1.47 -22.47
CA ASP A 214 -2.70 -0.63 -23.63
C ASP A 214 -3.55 0.61 -23.25
N GLU A 215 -4.56 0.45 -22.40
CA GLU A 215 -5.36 1.56 -21.84
C GLU A 215 -4.51 2.52 -21.01
N LEU A 216 -3.47 2.00 -20.35
CA LEU A 216 -2.52 2.80 -19.58
C LEU A 216 -1.49 3.55 -20.43
N ARG A 217 -1.43 3.35 -21.77
CA ARG A 217 -0.56 4.15 -22.66
C ARG A 217 -1.06 4.29 -24.12
N PRO A 218 -1.28 5.53 -24.60
CA PRO A 218 -0.87 5.90 -25.95
C PRO A 218 0.68 6.02 -26.00
N GLY A 219 1.37 5.17 -26.77
CA GLY A 219 2.80 5.37 -27.12
C GLY A 219 3.85 4.37 -26.57
N PHE A 220 3.48 3.12 -26.24
CA PHE A 220 4.42 2.11 -25.74
C PHE A 220 5.33 1.56 -26.87
N SER A 221 6.66 1.80 -26.81
CA SER A 221 7.66 1.12 -27.66
C SER A 221 8.60 0.24 -26.81
N VAL A 222 8.86 -0.98 -27.30
CA VAL A 222 9.57 -2.07 -26.61
C VAL A 222 11.10 -1.98 -26.75
N HIS A 223 11.64 -1.06 -27.57
CA HIS A 223 13.05 -1.08 -27.99
C HIS A 223 14.00 -0.10 -27.26
N SER A 224 13.80 0.21 -25.98
CA SER A 224 14.72 1.09 -25.25
C SER A 224 15.27 0.44 -23.97
N THR A 225 16.48 0.85 -23.57
CA THR A 225 17.23 0.51 -22.34
C THR A 225 16.46 0.70 -21.02
N THR A 226 15.18 1.06 -21.09
CA THR A 226 14.20 1.16 -20.01
C THR A 226 13.53 -0.17 -19.62
N TYR A 227 13.89 -1.28 -20.26
CA TYR A 227 13.26 -2.60 -20.04
C TYR A 227 13.12 -3.02 -18.56
N PRO A 228 14.15 -2.87 -17.70
CA PRO A 228 14.03 -3.30 -16.32
C PRO A 228 13.22 -2.34 -15.42
N LEU A 229 13.11 -1.04 -15.76
CA LEU A 229 12.18 -0.11 -15.10
C LEU A 229 10.73 -0.51 -15.42
N LYS A 230 10.46 -0.84 -16.69
CA LYS A 230 9.14 -1.28 -17.15
C LYS A 230 8.68 -2.59 -16.50
N ALA A 231 9.61 -3.48 -16.11
CA ALA A 231 9.28 -4.74 -15.44
C ALA A 231 8.74 -4.54 -14.02
N GLU A 232 9.33 -3.64 -13.22
CA GLU A 232 8.84 -3.35 -11.86
C GLU A 232 7.44 -2.70 -11.89
N VAL A 233 7.22 -1.81 -12.86
CA VAL A 233 5.91 -1.20 -13.11
C VAL A 233 4.90 -2.25 -13.53
N GLY A 234 5.26 -3.13 -14.46
CA GLY A 234 4.42 -4.24 -14.90
C GLY A 234 4.04 -5.19 -13.76
N ASP A 235 4.99 -5.56 -12.90
CA ASP A 235 4.73 -6.39 -11.71
C ASP A 235 3.73 -5.72 -10.76
N ALA A 236 3.89 -4.43 -10.46
CA ALA A 236 2.96 -3.71 -9.60
C ALA A 236 1.54 -3.69 -10.18
N HIS A 237 1.40 -3.38 -11.48
CA HIS A 237 0.10 -3.35 -12.16
C HIS A 237 -0.56 -4.73 -12.23
N LEU A 238 0.21 -5.78 -12.54
CA LEU A 238 -0.29 -7.15 -12.58
C LEU A 238 -0.82 -7.58 -11.22
N ARG A 239 -0.11 -7.27 -10.13
CA ARG A 239 -0.57 -7.56 -8.76
C ARG A 239 -1.86 -6.83 -8.42
N LEU A 240 -1.99 -5.56 -8.80
CA LEU A 240 -3.22 -4.80 -8.60
C LEU A 240 -4.38 -5.39 -9.42
N PHE A 241 -4.15 -5.74 -10.69
CA PHE A 241 -5.14 -6.39 -11.54
C PHE A 241 -5.63 -7.72 -10.95
N ILE A 242 -4.71 -8.58 -10.54
CA ILE A 242 -5.02 -9.84 -9.85
C ILE A 242 -5.85 -9.58 -8.60
N CYS A 243 -5.44 -8.61 -7.78
CA CYS A 243 -6.16 -8.23 -6.57
C CYS A 243 -7.61 -7.83 -6.89
N ASN A 244 -7.81 -6.95 -7.86
CA ASN A 244 -9.13 -6.52 -8.30
C ASN A 244 -9.99 -7.68 -8.81
N GLU A 245 -9.42 -8.60 -9.60
CA GLU A 245 -10.15 -9.77 -10.09
C GLU A 245 -10.55 -10.72 -8.95
N ILE A 246 -9.68 -10.92 -7.95
CA ILE A 246 -10.01 -11.73 -6.77
C ILE A 246 -11.14 -11.06 -5.98
N ILE A 247 -11.06 -9.75 -5.71
CA ILE A 247 -12.10 -8.98 -5.01
C ILE A 247 -13.44 -9.09 -5.73
N ARG A 248 -13.43 -8.89 -7.05
CA ARG A 248 -14.62 -8.86 -7.89
C ARG A 248 -15.30 -10.23 -7.98
N ARG A 249 -14.52 -11.31 -8.10
CA ARG A 249 -15.06 -12.67 -8.31
C ARG A 249 -15.30 -13.42 -7.00
N TYR A 250 -14.51 -13.15 -5.98
CA TYR A 250 -14.49 -13.90 -4.73
C TYR A 250 -14.55 -12.97 -3.50
N PRO A 251 -15.56 -12.08 -3.39
CA PRO A 251 -15.66 -11.17 -2.25
C PRO A 251 -15.75 -11.91 -0.90
N TRP A 252 -16.32 -13.11 -0.90
CA TRP A 252 -16.42 -13.98 0.28
C TRP A 252 -15.07 -14.59 0.69
N TYR A 253 -14.14 -14.81 -0.25
CA TYR A 253 -12.82 -15.38 0.05
C TYR A 253 -12.04 -14.41 0.92
N LEU A 254 -12.14 -13.12 0.60
CA LEU A 254 -11.46 -12.08 1.34
C LEU A 254 -12.10 -11.86 2.71
N GLN A 255 -13.41 -11.99 2.84
CA GLN A 255 -14.09 -12.00 4.13
C GLN A 255 -13.67 -13.21 5.00
N ALA A 256 -13.48 -14.39 4.39
CA ALA A 256 -13.00 -15.57 5.11
C ALA A 256 -11.52 -15.43 5.51
N ALA A 257 -10.67 -14.92 4.61
CA ALA A 257 -9.24 -14.71 4.84
C ALA A 257 -8.97 -13.62 5.89
N SER A 258 -9.79 -12.57 5.96
CA SER A 258 -9.74 -11.53 7.00
C SER A 258 -10.22 -12.00 8.38
N GLY A 259 -10.51 -13.30 8.55
CA GLY A 259 -11.05 -13.86 9.79
C GLY A 259 -12.49 -13.40 10.10
N ALA A 260 -13.20 -12.79 9.14
CA ALA A 260 -14.61 -12.43 9.26
C ALA A 260 -15.51 -13.60 8.83
N SER A 261 -15.27 -14.78 9.39
CA SER A 261 -15.99 -16.03 9.07
C SER A 261 -17.51 -15.94 9.26
N HIS A 262 -17.98 -15.01 10.08
CA HIS A 262 -19.41 -14.76 10.31
C HIS A 262 -20.15 -14.14 9.12
N LEU A 263 -19.45 -13.64 8.08
CA LEU A 263 -20.06 -13.12 6.86
C LEU A 263 -20.19 -14.17 5.74
N ALA A 264 -19.38 -15.24 5.78
CA ALA A 264 -19.45 -16.33 4.80
C ALA A 264 -20.75 -17.18 4.91
N THR A 265 -21.47 -17.05 6.03
CA THR A 265 -22.66 -17.85 6.35
C THR A 265 -23.98 -17.25 5.87
N VAL A 266 -24.01 -16.08 5.21
CA VAL A 266 -25.27 -15.36 4.88
C VAL A 266 -25.79 -15.65 3.46
N ARG A 267 -25.49 -16.81 2.87
CA ARG A 267 -26.11 -17.25 1.60
C ARG A 267 -26.64 -18.68 1.67
N SER A 268 -27.66 -18.87 2.49
CA SER A 268 -28.58 -20.01 2.38
C SER A 268 -29.94 -19.64 2.99
N SER A 269 -30.64 -18.73 2.33
CA SER A 269 -32.09 -18.53 2.52
C SER A 269 -32.67 -18.05 1.19
N SER A 270 -32.92 -19.02 0.32
CA SER A 270 -33.92 -18.93 -0.74
C SER A 270 -35.28 -19.31 -0.16
#